data_AF-A0A258BN84-F1
#
_entry.id   AF-A0A258BN84-F1
#
_cell.length_a   1.000
_cell.length_b   1.000
_cell.length_c   1.000
_cell.angle_alpha   90.00
_cell.angle_beta   90.00
_cell.angle_gamma   90.00
#
_symmetry.space_group_name_H-M   'P 1'
#
loop_
_entity.id
_entity.type
_entity.pdbx_description
1 polymer ?
#
loop_
_entity_poly.entity_id
_entity_poly.type
_entity_poly.pdbx_seq_one_letter_code
_entity_poly.pdbx_strand_id
1 'polypeptide(L)'
;MNAVATIKPATTSIAAVVEQTPVVVLTDHDQRDAFYAHIQREVDAFEPDTSTEKGRKEIKSFAYKITRTKTAIDDAGKQLNEEARARINAVDAERRVVKEKLTALATEVRAPLTKWEADEDKRIEDCRAVIDRIKAAAVVTIEDTAVTVRARGAEVWNIAIDADKFRDMAAEATAAKEMAVSTLKSALARLTKEEADRAELERLRAEAAEREERDRIEREAREAEERRAAEAKAAEEKRIADERAAEEHRVAAEKAEAERIERAKQEAAAAAERAAKEERAKRDREHAEQIAAERRRAEEAERKAQAERDHIAAEEAKRQAEAKRLADEQAARDADREHRGLVMSAAKAAIMTCGVDEDAAKKIVLLIRSGEVPNVTLRF
;
A
#
# COMPACT_ATOMS: atom_id res chain seq x y z
N MET A 1 129.29 38.65 42.45
CA MET A 1 130.71 38.82 42.09
C MET A 1 131.25 37.47 41.66
N ASN A 2 131.49 37.27 40.37
CA ASN A 2 132.46 36.31 39.84
C ASN A 2 132.85 36.78 38.43
N ALA A 3 134.15 36.73 38.19
CA ALA A 3 134.88 37.57 37.26
C ALA A 3 134.51 37.35 35.78
N VAL A 4 134.37 38.47 35.08
CA VAL A 4 134.33 38.58 33.62
C VAL A 4 135.72 38.22 33.08
N ALA A 5 135.86 37.00 32.55
CA ALA A 5 136.97 36.65 31.68
C ALA A 5 136.53 36.86 30.23
N THR A 6 136.96 37.96 29.64
CA THR A 6 136.73 38.30 28.23
C THR A 6 137.54 37.33 27.36
N ILE A 7 136.94 36.21 26.96
CA ILE A 7 137.51 35.30 25.96
C ILE A 7 137.32 35.96 24.59
N LYS A 8 138.43 36.37 23.98
CA LYS A 8 138.53 36.78 22.58
C LYS A 8 138.02 35.62 21.70
N PRO A 9 136.97 35.77 20.85
CA PRO A 9 136.55 34.66 20.02
C PRO A 9 137.65 34.37 18.99
N ALA A 10 138.07 33.12 18.89
CA ALA A 10 138.86 32.67 17.75
C ALA A 10 138.04 32.97 16.49
N THR A 11 138.55 33.84 15.61
CA THR A 11 137.93 34.15 14.32
C THR A 11 138.02 32.90 13.44
N THR A 12 137.07 31.98 13.64
CA THR A 12 136.98 30.76 12.83
C THR A 12 136.64 31.20 11.40
N SER A 13 137.48 30.82 10.44
CA SER A 13 137.26 31.18 9.03
C SER A 13 135.89 30.67 8.58
N ILE A 14 135.11 31.51 7.90
CA ILE A 14 133.77 31.16 7.41
C ILE A 14 133.79 29.91 6.52
N ALA A 15 134.89 29.64 5.79
CA ALA A 15 135.05 28.41 5.04
C ALA A 15 135.10 27.16 5.92
N ALA A 16 135.78 27.22 7.07
CA ALA A 16 135.84 26.09 8.01
C ALA A 16 134.49 25.85 8.69
N VAL A 17 133.74 26.92 8.98
CA VAL A 17 132.37 26.83 9.51
C VAL A 17 131.46 26.12 8.50
N VAL A 18 131.52 26.50 7.22
CA VAL A 18 130.71 25.88 6.16
C VAL A 18 131.16 24.46 5.84
N GLU A 19 132.45 24.13 5.97
CA GLU A 19 132.94 22.76 5.78
C GLU A 19 132.46 21.81 6.88
N GLN A 20 132.42 22.28 8.14
CA GLN A 20 131.93 21.49 9.27
C GLN A 20 130.40 21.46 9.36
N THR A 21 129.75 22.56 8.97
CA THR A 21 128.30 22.75 9.08
C THR A 21 127.73 23.40 7.81
N PRO A 22 127.65 22.67 6.68
CA PRO A 22 127.21 23.25 5.41
C PRO A 22 125.79 23.84 5.45
N VAL A 23 124.91 23.27 6.28
CA VAL A 23 123.53 23.71 6.45
C VAL A 23 123.41 25.16 6.96
N VAL A 24 124.46 25.70 7.60
CA VAL A 24 124.46 27.10 8.10
C VAL A 24 124.23 28.11 6.98
N VAL A 25 124.69 27.80 5.76
CA VAL A 25 124.49 28.63 4.57
C VAL A 25 123.02 28.71 4.17
N LEU A 26 122.19 27.74 4.58
CA LEU A 26 120.76 27.70 4.32
C LEU A 26 119.92 28.32 5.45
N THR A 27 120.39 28.24 6.69
CA THR A 27 119.62 28.64 7.88
C THR A 27 119.98 30.00 8.45
N ASP A 28 121.16 30.53 8.11
CA ASP A 28 121.67 31.82 8.60
C ASP A 28 122.09 32.71 7.42
N HIS A 29 121.36 33.82 7.26
CA HIS A 29 121.58 34.76 6.17
C HIS A 29 122.93 35.48 6.27
N ASP A 30 123.38 35.82 7.47
CA ASP A 30 124.64 36.56 7.66
C ASP A 30 125.84 35.64 7.37
N GLN A 31 125.77 34.37 7.78
CA GLN A 31 126.80 33.38 7.50
C GLN A 31 126.85 33.02 6.01
N ARG A 32 125.69 32.93 5.34
CA ARG A 32 125.61 32.74 3.90
C ARG A 32 126.31 33.88 3.15
N ASP A 33 125.99 35.12 3.51
CA ASP A 33 126.52 36.29 2.82
C ASP A 33 128.02 36.44 3.09
N ALA A 34 128.48 36.15 4.32
CA ALA A 34 129.90 36.08 4.66
C ALA A 34 130.65 34.98 3.89
N PHE A 35 130.02 33.82 3.68
CA PHE A 35 130.59 32.71 2.91
C PHE A 35 130.73 33.08 1.43
N TYR A 36 129.70 33.66 0.82
CA TYR A 36 129.78 34.15 -0.56
C TYR A 36 130.83 35.24 -0.73
N ALA A 37 130.91 36.20 0.19
CA ALA A 37 131.95 37.22 0.16
C ALA A 37 133.36 36.62 0.29
N HIS A 38 133.53 35.53 1.04
CA HIS A 38 134.80 34.81 1.15
C HIS A 38 135.17 34.09 -0.15
N ILE A 39 134.24 33.35 -0.76
CA ILE A 39 134.48 32.68 -2.05
C ILE A 39 134.75 33.70 -3.15
N GLN A 40 134.03 34.82 -3.18
CA GLN A 40 134.26 35.89 -4.15
C GLN A 40 135.68 36.47 -4.01
N ARG A 41 136.14 36.71 -2.77
CA ARG A 41 137.53 37.12 -2.52
C ARG A 41 138.56 36.09 -2.98
N GLU A 42 138.31 34.79 -2.80
CA GLU A 42 139.18 33.74 -3.33
C GLU A 42 139.20 33.72 -4.87
N VAL A 43 138.04 33.96 -5.51
CA VAL A 43 137.91 34.02 -6.98
C VAL A 43 138.63 35.23 -7.54
N ASP A 44 138.44 36.42 -6.95
CA ASP A 44 139.05 37.67 -7.42
C ASP A 44 140.58 37.65 -7.29
N ALA A 45 141.11 36.94 -6.29
CA ALA A 45 142.54 36.77 -6.07
C ALA A 45 143.18 35.65 -6.91
N PHE A 46 142.37 34.84 -7.60
CA PHE A 46 142.87 33.72 -8.39
C PHE A 46 143.25 34.18 -9.80
N GLU A 47 144.52 34.05 -10.17
CA GLU A 47 145.05 34.40 -11.50
C GLU A 47 145.08 33.16 -12.43
N PRO A 48 144.15 33.01 -13.37
CA PRO A 48 144.07 31.81 -14.19
C PRO A 48 145.10 31.80 -15.34
N ASP A 49 146.01 30.83 -15.34
CA ASP A 49 146.89 30.55 -16.48
C ASP A 49 146.35 29.36 -17.32
N THR A 50 146.00 29.63 -18.58
CA THR A 50 145.53 28.60 -19.52
C THR A 50 146.62 28.08 -20.45
N SER A 51 147.78 28.74 -20.50
CA SER A 51 148.88 28.41 -21.41
C SER A 51 149.60 27.14 -20.99
N THR A 52 149.67 26.85 -19.68
CA THR A 52 150.34 25.65 -19.14
C THR A 52 149.36 24.54 -18.75
N GLU A 53 149.82 23.29 -18.79
CA GLU A 53 149.01 22.15 -18.29
C GLU A 53 148.73 22.28 -16.78
N LYS A 54 149.70 22.81 -16.02
CA LYS A 54 149.58 23.04 -14.59
C LYS A 54 148.49 24.08 -14.28
N GLY A 55 148.51 25.24 -14.92
CA GLY A 55 147.48 26.27 -14.71
C GLY A 55 146.07 25.79 -15.08
N ARG A 56 145.92 25.03 -16.18
CA ARG A 56 144.63 24.38 -16.53
C ARG A 56 144.14 23.38 -15.46
N LYS A 57 145.04 22.66 -14.77
CA LYS A 57 144.69 21.76 -13.66
C LYS A 57 144.30 22.55 -12.41
N GLU A 58 144.98 23.65 -12.11
CA GLU A 58 144.66 24.53 -10.98
C GLU A 58 143.27 25.17 -11.14
N ILE A 59 142.94 25.67 -12.33
CA ILE A 59 141.59 26.19 -12.65
C ILE A 59 140.51 25.12 -12.39
N LYS A 60 140.73 23.89 -12.89
CA LYS A 60 139.81 22.76 -12.66
C LYS A 60 139.66 22.43 -11.18
N SER A 61 140.76 22.42 -10.43
CA SER A 61 140.76 22.11 -9.00
C SER A 61 140.01 23.19 -8.20
N PHE A 62 140.20 24.47 -8.54
CA PHE A 62 139.51 25.57 -7.87
C PHE A 62 138.00 25.53 -8.14
N ALA A 63 137.59 25.33 -9.39
CA ALA A 63 136.18 25.13 -9.75
C ALA A 63 135.58 23.88 -9.07
N TYR A 64 136.36 22.81 -8.94
CA TYR A 64 135.94 21.60 -8.22
C TYR A 64 135.72 21.86 -6.73
N LYS A 65 136.58 22.65 -6.06
CA LYS A 65 136.38 23.06 -4.66
C LYS A 65 135.02 23.75 -4.46
N ILE A 66 134.69 24.71 -5.32
CA ILE A 66 133.41 25.44 -5.25
C ILE A 66 132.21 24.51 -5.48
N THR A 67 132.26 23.67 -6.52
CA THR A 67 131.16 22.75 -6.82
C THR A 67 130.98 21.68 -5.76
N ARG A 68 132.07 21.18 -5.14
CA ARG A 68 132.03 20.26 -4.01
C ARG A 68 131.35 20.89 -2.79
N THR A 69 131.70 22.14 -2.45
CA THR A 69 131.05 22.84 -1.33
C THR A 69 129.57 23.11 -1.61
N LYS A 70 129.20 23.47 -2.85
CA LYS A 70 127.79 23.57 -3.27
C LYS A 70 127.03 22.27 -3.04
N THR A 71 127.59 21.13 -3.45
CA THR A 71 126.99 19.81 -3.22
C THR A 71 126.83 19.51 -1.74
N ALA A 72 127.84 19.79 -0.91
CA ALA A 72 127.75 19.60 0.53
C ALA A 72 126.63 20.42 1.18
N ILE A 73 126.41 21.66 0.73
CA ILE A 73 125.30 22.50 1.18
C ILE A 73 123.94 21.92 0.75
N ASP A 74 123.80 21.49 -0.51
CA ASP A 74 122.57 20.88 -1.04
C ASP A 74 122.22 19.57 -0.29
N ASP A 75 123.20 18.70 -0.08
CA ASP A 75 123.02 17.44 0.64
C ASP A 75 122.64 17.68 2.11
N ALA A 76 123.25 18.67 2.77
CA ALA A 76 122.87 19.06 4.13
C ALA A 76 121.44 19.62 4.21
N GLY A 77 121.00 20.37 3.19
CA GLY A 77 119.61 20.83 3.08
C GLY A 77 118.60 19.70 2.86
N LYS A 78 118.94 18.71 2.02
CA LYS A 78 118.12 17.50 1.85
C LYS A 78 118.00 16.72 3.15
N GLN A 79 119.11 16.50 3.85
CA GLN A 79 119.13 15.82 5.14
C GLN A 79 118.26 16.56 6.17
N LEU A 80 118.37 17.89 6.28
CA LEU A 80 117.53 18.68 7.18
C LEU A 80 116.03 18.51 6.89
N ASN A 81 115.66 18.52 5.60
CA ASN A 81 114.27 18.31 5.17
C ASN A 81 113.77 16.89 5.47
N GLU A 82 114.62 15.87 5.27
CA GLU A 82 114.29 14.48 5.58
C GLU A 82 114.08 14.28 7.08
N GLU A 83 114.98 14.79 7.92
CA GLU A 83 114.85 14.76 9.38
C GLU A 83 113.61 15.52 9.86
N ALA A 84 113.32 16.68 9.27
CA ALA A 84 112.11 17.45 9.59
C ALA A 84 110.83 16.67 9.23
N ARG A 85 110.76 16.08 8.03
CA ARG A 85 109.63 15.25 7.62
C ARG A 85 109.47 14.01 8.49
N ALA A 86 110.57 13.34 8.83
CA ALA A 86 110.54 12.19 9.73
C ALA A 86 109.96 12.56 11.10
N ARG A 87 110.38 13.69 11.68
CA ARG A 87 109.82 14.21 12.94
C ARG A 87 108.34 14.56 12.82
N ILE A 88 107.93 15.25 11.74
CA ILE A 88 106.53 15.60 11.51
C ILE A 88 105.66 14.35 11.39
N ASN A 89 106.08 13.38 10.56
CA ASN A 89 105.34 12.14 10.34
C ASN A 89 105.23 11.31 11.62
N ALA A 90 106.29 11.24 12.43
CA ALA A 90 106.26 10.56 13.72
C ALA A 90 105.25 11.21 14.69
N VAL A 91 105.24 12.55 14.77
CA VAL A 91 104.27 13.28 15.59
C VAL A 91 102.84 13.05 15.10
N ASP A 92 102.59 13.09 13.79
CA ASP A 92 101.25 12.87 13.25
C ASP A 92 100.73 11.45 13.44
N ALA A 93 101.61 10.45 13.35
CA ALA A 93 101.28 9.07 13.69
C ALA A 93 100.83 8.95 15.16
N GLU A 94 101.62 9.48 16.08
CA GLU A 94 101.28 9.47 17.51
C GLU A 94 100.02 10.28 17.81
N ARG A 95 99.83 11.44 17.17
CA ARG A 95 98.60 12.24 17.31
C ARG A 95 97.36 11.45 16.90
N ARG A 96 97.45 10.63 15.85
CA ARG A 96 96.35 9.77 15.41
C ARG A 96 96.04 8.71 16.47
N VAL A 97 97.06 8.03 16.98
CA VAL A 97 96.92 7.01 18.04
C VAL A 97 96.31 7.62 19.30
N VAL A 98 96.79 8.79 19.74
CA VAL A 98 96.26 9.49 20.92
C VAL A 98 94.79 9.87 20.69
N LYS A 99 94.45 10.42 19.52
CA LYS A 99 93.06 10.76 19.19
C LYS A 99 92.16 9.53 19.26
N GLU A 100 92.54 8.43 18.62
CA GLU A 100 91.77 7.19 18.60
C GLU A 100 91.56 6.63 20.01
N LYS A 101 92.61 6.60 20.85
CA LYS A 101 92.51 6.16 22.25
C LYS A 101 91.61 7.06 23.10
N LEU A 102 91.75 8.38 22.99
CA LEU A 102 90.91 9.32 23.76
C LEU A 102 89.45 9.27 23.30
N THR A 103 89.19 9.09 22.01
CA THR A 103 87.83 8.86 21.50
C THR A 103 87.25 7.57 22.05
N ALA A 104 88.00 6.47 22.05
CA ALA A 104 87.54 5.19 22.60
C ALA A 104 87.20 5.30 24.10
N LEU A 105 88.06 5.94 24.90
CA LEU A 105 87.80 6.19 26.32
C LEU A 105 86.56 7.07 26.54
N ALA A 106 86.39 8.13 25.74
CA ALA A 106 85.19 8.97 25.82
C ALA A 106 83.92 8.18 25.48
N THR A 107 83.99 7.28 24.49
CA THR A 107 82.88 6.36 24.15
C THR A 107 82.58 5.41 25.30
N GLU A 108 83.59 4.80 25.91
CA GLU A 108 83.43 3.88 27.04
C GLU A 108 82.80 4.58 28.25
N VAL A 109 83.28 5.78 28.61
CA VAL A 109 82.72 6.58 29.69
C VAL A 109 81.27 6.97 29.41
N ARG A 110 80.90 7.23 28.14
CA ARG A 110 79.52 7.57 27.75
C ARG A 110 78.61 6.34 27.63
N ALA A 111 79.15 5.14 27.43
CA ALA A 111 78.37 3.94 27.14
C ALA A 111 77.24 3.65 28.16
N PRO A 112 77.44 3.79 29.49
CA PRO A 112 76.36 3.60 30.46
C PRO A 112 75.21 4.61 30.28
N LEU A 113 75.53 5.88 29.99
CA LEU A 113 74.52 6.90 29.73
C LEU A 113 73.76 6.60 28.44
N THR A 114 74.45 6.24 27.36
CA THR A 114 73.79 5.86 26.09
C THR A 114 72.90 4.64 26.24
N LYS A 115 73.30 3.65 27.05
CA LYS A 115 72.44 2.51 27.37
C LYS A 115 71.18 2.96 28.13
N TRP A 116 71.35 3.79 29.16
CA TRP A 116 70.22 4.32 29.93
C TRP A 116 69.27 5.18 29.07
N GLU A 117 69.81 6.05 28.20
CA GLU A 117 69.04 6.86 27.25
C GLU A 117 68.16 5.95 26.36
N ALA A 118 68.74 4.88 25.80
CA ALA A 118 68.02 3.92 24.98
C ALA A 118 66.97 3.09 25.76
N ASP A 119 67.31 2.65 26.98
CA ASP A 119 66.38 1.92 27.85
C ASP A 119 65.20 2.83 28.29
N GLU A 120 65.46 4.11 28.53
CA GLU A 120 64.46 5.12 28.90
C GLU A 120 63.54 5.47 27.72
N ASP A 121 64.09 5.65 26.52
CA ASP A 121 63.30 5.85 25.29
C ASP A 121 62.36 4.67 25.06
N LYS A 122 62.88 3.44 25.20
CA LYS A 122 62.07 2.21 25.08
C LYS A 122 60.99 2.12 26.16
N ARG A 123 61.31 2.48 27.40
CA ARG A 123 60.32 2.54 28.48
C ARG A 123 59.18 3.51 28.13
N ILE A 124 59.50 4.69 27.62
CA ILE A 124 58.51 5.70 27.20
C ILE A 124 57.66 5.17 26.05
N GLU A 125 58.26 4.55 25.05
CA GLU A 125 57.55 3.93 23.92
C GLU A 125 56.56 2.85 24.39
N ASP A 126 57.01 1.91 25.22
CA ASP A 126 56.17 0.88 25.84
C ASP A 126 54.98 1.49 26.60
N CYS A 127 55.23 2.52 27.41
CA CYS A 127 54.20 3.19 28.18
C CYS A 127 53.17 3.88 27.27
N ARG A 128 53.62 4.58 26.22
CA ARG A 128 52.72 5.20 25.23
C ARG A 128 51.88 4.15 24.52
N ALA A 129 52.48 3.04 24.09
CA ALA A 129 51.76 1.96 23.43
C ALA A 129 50.66 1.35 24.31
N VAL A 130 50.87 1.24 25.63
CA VAL A 130 49.83 0.81 26.57
C VAL A 130 48.70 1.84 26.67
N ILE A 131 49.03 3.12 26.79
CA ILE A 131 48.03 4.20 26.86
C ILE A 131 47.19 4.23 25.59
N ASP A 132 47.83 4.14 24.42
CA ASP A 132 47.15 4.16 23.12
C ASP A 132 46.26 2.93 22.95
N ARG A 133 46.70 1.74 23.41
CA ARG A 133 45.86 0.54 23.44
C ARG A 133 44.62 0.73 24.31
N ILE A 134 44.76 1.34 25.49
CA ILE A 134 43.64 1.64 26.39
C ILE A 134 42.65 2.60 25.70
N LYS A 135 43.17 3.67 25.08
CA LYS A 135 42.36 4.67 24.36
C LYS A 135 41.63 4.03 23.18
N ALA A 136 42.31 3.21 22.39
CA ALA A 136 41.70 2.49 21.26
C ALA A 136 40.62 1.50 21.72
N ALA A 137 40.85 0.79 22.84
CA ALA A 137 39.87 -0.13 23.40
C ALA A 137 38.58 0.59 23.83
N ALA A 138 38.63 1.87 24.20
CA ALA A 138 37.45 2.66 24.57
C ALA A 138 36.53 3.02 23.39
N VAL A 139 37.00 2.88 22.15
CA VAL A 139 36.20 3.21 20.95
C VAL A 139 35.18 2.13 20.68
N VAL A 140 33.89 2.43 20.85
CA VAL A 140 32.79 1.50 20.60
C VAL A 140 32.18 1.79 19.23
N THR A 141 32.10 0.77 18.37
CA THR A 141 31.56 0.89 17.02
C THR A 141 30.15 0.30 16.92
N ILE A 142 29.54 0.37 15.73
CA ILE A 142 28.23 -0.25 15.48
C ILE A 142 28.28 -1.78 15.42
N GLU A 143 29.46 -2.35 15.15
CA GLU A 143 29.66 -3.80 15.05
C GLU A 143 29.81 -4.46 16.42
N ASP A 144 29.93 -3.65 17.48
CA ASP A 144 30.10 -4.13 18.84
C ASP A 144 28.83 -4.74 19.44
N THR A 145 29.04 -5.83 20.18
CA THR A 145 27.99 -6.55 20.94
C THR A 145 28.27 -6.43 22.44
N ALA A 146 27.28 -6.76 23.28
CA ALA A 146 27.52 -6.77 24.73
C ALA A 146 28.68 -7.70 25.11
N VAL A 147 28.88 -8.80 24.37
CA VAL A 147 29.98 -9.74 24.59
C VAL A 147 31.34 -9.15 24.26
N THR A 148 31.50 -8.51 23.08
CA THR A 148 32.80 -7.94 22.66
C THR A 148 33.20 -6.77 23.54
N VAL A 149 32.25 -5.91 23.91
CA VAL A 149 32.50 -4.78 24.82
C VAL A 149 32.85 -5.25 26.22
N ARG A 150 32.19 -6.30 26.72
CA ARG A 150 32.53 -6.91 28.02
C ARG A 150 33.94 -7.48 28.03
N ALA A 151 34.32 -8.21 26.98
CA ALA A 151 35.66 -8.79 26.86
C ALA A 151 36.75 -7.69 26.89
N ARG A 152 36.60 -6.66 26.05
CA ARG A 152 37.51 -5.49 26.06
C ARG A 152 37.54 -4.77 27.40
N GLY A 153 36.38 -4.59 28.03
CA GLY A 153 36.28 -3.98 29.35
C GLY A 153 37.09 -4.75 30.40
N ALA A 154 37.03 -6.09 30.37
CA ALA A 154 37.81 -6.95 31.26
C ALA A 154 39.31 -6.87 30.96
N GLU A 155 39.72 -6.84 29.69
CA GLU A 155 41.11 -6.65 29.29
C GLU A 155 41.65 -5.31 29.83
N VAL A 156 40.97 -4.19 29.55
CA VAL A 156 41.36 -2.86 30.03
C VAL A 156 41.41 -2.80 31.55
N TRP A 157 40.42 -3.40 32.23
CA TRP A 157 40.38 -3.46 33.70
C TRP A 157 41.62 -4.17 34.29
N ASN A 158 42.08 -5.23 33.63
CA ASN A 158 43.22 -6.02 34.08
C ASN A 158 44.59 -5.45 33.68
N ILE A 159 44.66 -4.39 32.88
CA ILE A 159 45.93 -3.72 32.59
C ILE A 159 46.47 -3.08 33.88
N ALA A 160 47.60 -3.57 34.37
CA ALA A 160 48.30 -2.97 35.51
C ALA A 160 49.06 -1.71 35.07
N ILE A 161 48.77 -0.59 35.70
CA ILE A 161 49.53 0.66 35.54
C ILE A 161 50.54 0.71 36.67
N ASP A 162 51.75 0.24 36.39
CA ASP A 162 52.86 0.25 37.34
C ASP A 162 53.42 1.68 37.48
N ALA A 163 53.35 2.24 38.69
CA ALA A 163 53.75 3.62 38.94
C ALA A 163 55.24 3.86 38.67
N ASP A 164 56.11 2.87 38.94
CA ASP A 164 57.55 2.99 38.74
C ASP A 164 57.93 2.88 37.27
N LYS A 165 57.22 2.05 36.50
CA LYS A 165 57.39 1.96 35.04
C LYS A 165 56.86 3.20 34.35
N PHE A 166 55.71 3.75 34.75
CA PHE A 166 55.09 4.88 34.05
C PHE A 166 55.61 6.25 34.50
N ARG A 167 56.02 6.41 35.77
CA ARG A 167 56.52 7.66 36.34
C ARG A 167 55.60 8.84 36.01
N ASP A 168 56.11 9.86 35.32
CA ASP A 168 55.36 11.06 34.92
C ASP A 168 54.13 10.75 34.05
N MET A 169 54.09 9.60 33.38
CA MET A 169 52.97 9.14 32.56
C MET A 169 51.91 8.36 33.35
N ALA A 170 52.13 8.07 34.64
CA ALA A 170 51.24 7.22 35.44
C ALA A 170 49.85 7.86 35.60
N ALA A 171 49.80 9.19 35.77
CA ALA A 171 48.55 9.94 35.85
C ALA A 171 47.75 9.85 34.54
N GLU A 172 48.40 10.05 33.38
CA GLU A 172 47.75 9.93 32.08
C GLU A 172 47.24 8.50 31.84
N ALA A 173 48.06 7.48 32.14
CA ALA A 173 47.68 6.08 31.95
C ALA A 173 46.51 5.67 32.85
N THR A 174 46.49 6.14 34.10
CA THR A 174 45.38 5.91 35.02
C THR A 174 44.11 6.60 34.54
N ALA A 175 44.18 7.86 34.16
CA ALA A 175 43.04 8.61 33.62
C ALA A 175 42.48 7.96 32.34
N ALA A 176 43.37 7.54 31.42
CA ALA A 176 42.96 6.82 30.21
C ALA A 176 42.24 5.51 30.55
N LYS A 177 42.75 4.75 31.53
CA LYS A 177 42.12 3.49 31.99
C LYS A 177 40.74 3.76 32.58
N GLU A 178 40.61 4.73 33.47
CA GLU A 178 39.34 5.11 34.10
C GLU A 178 38.30 5.55 33.06
N MET A 179 38.70 6.41 32.12
CA MET A 179 37.83 6.85 31.01
C MET A 179 37.39 5.67 30.13
N ALA A 180 38.32 4.78 29.78
CA ALA A 180 38.02 3.60 28.96
C ALA A 180 37.05 2.66 29.67
N VAL A 181 37.29 2.35 30.95
CA VAL A 181 36.40 1.51 31.77
C VAL A 181 35.00 2.14 31.88
N SER A 182 34.92 3.45 32.13
CA SER A 182 33.64 4.17 32.23
C SER A 182 32.85 4.12 30.91
N THR A 183 33.54 4.35 29.79
CA THR A 183 32.96 4.31 28.44
C THR A 183 32.44 2.90 28.11
N LEU A 184 33.28 1.87 28.32
CA LEU A 184 32.91 0.48 28.05
C LEU A 184 31.78 -0.01 28.95
N LYS A 185 31.75 0.41 30.22
CA LYS A 185 30.65 0.10 31.14
C LYS A 185 29.32 0.69 30.66
N SER A 186 29.34 1.95 30.22
CA SER A 186 28.15 2.62 29.69
C SER A 186 27.66 1.98 28.40
N ALA A 187 28.58 1.64 27.50
CA ALA A 187 28.26 0.93 26.26
C ALA A 187 27.73 -0.48 26.51
N LEU A 188 28.31 -1.22 27.47
CA LEU A 188 27.83 -2.55 27.86
C LEU A 188 26.39 -2.48 28.39
N ALA A 189 26.08 -1.50 29.24
CA ALA A 189 24.72 -1.31 29.76
C ALA A 189 23.71 -1.03 28.62
N ARG A 190 24.08 -0.15 27.68
CA ARG A 190 23.27 0.16 26.49
C ARG A 190 23.03 -1.10 25.63
N LEU A 191 24.09 -1.80 25.24
CA LEU A 191 24.01 -2.99 24.38
C LEU A 191 23.25 -4.13 25.04
N THR A 192 23.46 -4.35 26.34
CA THR A 192 22.72 -5.37 27.11
C THR A 192 21.22 -5.06 27.11
N LYS A 193 20.85 -3.77 27.26
CA LYS A 193 19.45 -3.36 27.19
C LYS A 193 18.89 -3.55 25.78
N GLU A 194 19.61 -3.15 24.74
CA GLU A 194 19.17 -3.33 23.35
C GLU A 194 18.99 -4.82 22.96
N GLU A 195 19.82 -5.71 23.50
CA GLU A 195 19.66 -7.17 23.34
C GLU A 195 18.42 -7.69 24.09
N ALA A 196 18.21 -7.24 25.34
CA ALA A 196 17.04 -7.63 26.13
C ALA A 196 15.73 -7.12 25.51
N ASP A 197 15.68 -5.85 25.09
CA ASP A 197 14.51 -5.24 24.45
C ASP A 197 14.17 -5.96 23.13
N ARG A 198 15.17 -6.39 22.35
CA ARG A 198 14.95 -7.20 21.14
C ARG A 198 14.38 -8.58 21.47
N ALA A 199 14.93 -9.27 22.46
CA ALA A 199 14.44 -10.58 22.88
C ALA A 199 13.00 -10.51 23.44
N GLU A 200 12.68 -9.46 24.20
CA GLU A 200 11.32 -9.22 24.68
C GLU A 200 10.36 -8.91 23.53
N LEU A 201 10.76 -8.08 22.58
CA LEU A 201 9.94 -7.76 21.41
C LEU A 201 9.65 -9.01 20.56
N GLU A 202 10.64 -9.89 20.38
CA GLU A 202 10.44 -11.17 19.70
C GLU A 202 9.47 -12.08 20.46
N ARG A 203 9.60 -12.17 21.80
CA ARG A 203 8.66 -12.91 22.64
C ARG A 203 7.23 -12.38 22.51
N LEU A 204 7.06 -11.05 22.57
CA LEU A 204 5.75 -10.40 22.42
C LEU A 204 5.15 -10.62 21.03
N ARG A 205 5.96 -10.62 19.97
CA ARG A 205 5.50 -10.94 18.61
C ARG A 205 5.06 -12.40 18.48
N ALA A 206 5.82 -13.34 19.07
CA ALA A 206 5.45 -14.75 19.08
C ALA A 206 4.15 -14.99 19.87
N GLU A 207 4.01 -14.38 21.05
CA GLU A 207 2.80 -14.46 21.85
C GLU A 207 1.59 -13.85 21.12
N ALA A 208 1.76 -12.69 20.47
CA ALA A 208 0.70 -12.07 19.68
C ALA A 208 0.26 -12.94 18.49
N ALA A 209 1.21 -13.55 17.77
CA ALA A 209 0.91 -14.47 16.68
C ALA A 209 0.15 -15.72 17.16
N GLU A 210 0.53 -16.28 18.32
CA GLU A 210 -0.19 -17.41 18.92
C GLU A 210 -1.61 -17.02 19.35
N ARG A 211 -1.79 -15.82 19.90
CA ARG A 211 -3.13 -15.32 20.24
C ARG A 211 -3.99 -15.13 18.99
N GLU A 212 -3.45 -14.53 17.94
CA GLU A 212 -4.17 -14.34 16.66
C GLU A 212 -4.54 -15.68 16.03
N GLU A 213 -3.65 -16.66 16.07
CA GLU A 213 -3.92 -18.03 15.61
C GLU A 213 -5.08 -18.66 16.39
N ARG A 214 -5.02 -18.62 17.72
CA ARG A 214 -6.07 -19.17 18.59
C ARG A 214 -7.40 -18.46 18.37
N ASP A 215 -7.41 -17.14 18.26
CA ASP A 215 -8.62 -16.35 18.02
C ASP A 215 -9.20 -16.64 16.63
N ARG A 216 -8.35 -16.92 15.63
CA ARG A 216 -8.80 -17.38 14.31
C ARG A 216 -9.43 -18.76 14.38
N ILE A 217 -8.78 -19.72 15.03
CA ILE A 217 -9.32 -21.08 15.25
C ILE A 217 -10.65 -21.01 16.00
N GLU A 218 -10.74 -20.19 17.05
CA GLU A 218 -11.99 -20.02 17.81
C GLU A 218 -13.09 -19.38 16.96
N ARG A 219 -12.77 -18.38 16.14
CA ARG A 219 -13.72 -17.77 15.21
C ARG A 219 -14.21 -18.77 14.16
N GLU A 220 -13.29 -19.51 13.55
CA GLU A 220 -13.63 -20.56 12.58
C GLU A 220 -14.51 -21.65 13.22
N ALA A 221 -14.23 -22.03 14.47
CA ALA A 221 -15.03 -22.98 15.23
C ALA A 221 -16.44 -22.45 15.53
N ARG A 222 -16.55 -21.19 16.00
CA ARG A 222 -17.85 -20.52 16.24
C ARG A 222 -18.66 -20.38 14.95
N GLU A 223 -18.04 -19.94 13.86
CA GLU A 223 -18.70 -19.85 12.56
C GLU A 223 -19.13 -21.23 12.04
N ALA A 224 -18.33 -22.27 12.24
CA ALA A 224 -18.70 -23.63 11.88
C ALA A 224 -19.88 -24.15 12.72
N GLU A 225 -19.92 -23.83 14.02
CA GLU A 225 -21.04 -24.17 14.91
C GLU A 225 -22.31 -23.40 14.52
N GLU A 226 -22.21 -22.09 14.26
CA GLU A 226 -23.32 -21.26 13.78
C GLU A 226 -23.85 -21.75 12.43
N ARG A 227 -22.97 -22.11 11.48
CA ARG A 227 -23.36 -22.71 10.20
C ARG A 227 -24.11 -24.03 10.41
N ARG A 228 -23.61 -24.93 11.27
CA ARG A 228 -24.30 -26.19 11.60
C ARG A 228 -25.65 -25.95 12.27
N ALA A 229 -25.75 -24.97 13.18
CA ALA A 229 -27.00 -24.64 13.84
C ALA A 229 -28.02 -24.01 12.87
N ALA A 230 -27.57 -23.16 11.95
CA ALA A 230 -28.41 -22.57 10.91
C ALA A 230 -28.90 -23.63 9.91
N GLU A 231 -28.02 -24.53 9.47
CA GLU A 231 -28.37 -25.68 8.63
C GLU A 231 -29.38 -26.61 9.32
N ALA A 232 -29.19 -26.91 10.61
CA ALA A 232 -30.12 -27.72 11.39
C ALA A 232 -31.49 -27.04 11.54
N LYS A 233 -31.53 -25.72 11.81
CA LYS A 233 -32.78 -24.95 11.86
C LYS A 233 -33.48 -24.92 10.51
N ALA A 234 -32.75 -24.67 9.42
CA ALA A 234 -33.32 -24.67 8.06
C ALA A 234 -33.86 -26.06 7.67
N ALA A 235 -33.16 -27.13 8.04
CA ALA A 235 -33.63 -28.50 7.83
C ALA A 235 -34.92 -28.79 8.63
N GLU A 236 -34.99 -28.32 9.88
CA GLU A 236 -36.18 -28.47 10.72
C GLU A 236 -37.36 -27.63 10.22
N GLU A 237 -37.14 -26.38 9.84
CA GLU A 237 -38.15 -25.51 9.24
C GLU A 237 -38.69 -26.10 7.94
N LYS A 238 -37.80 -26.66 7.10
CA LYS A 238 -38.19 -27.38 5.89
C LYS A 238 -39.04 -28.61 6.23
N ARG A 239 -38.64 -29.41 7.23
CA ARG A 239 -39.42 -30.58 7.67
C ARG A 239 -40.81 -30.19 8.15
N ILE A 240 -40.91 -29.13 8.95
CA ILE A 240 -42.20 -28.60 9.43
C ILE A 240 -43.04 -28.06 8.26
N ALA A 241 -42.43 -27.37 7.29
CA ALA A 241 -43.12 -26.88 6.10
C ALA A 241 -43.63 -28.04 5.22
N ASP A 242 -42.81 -29.08 5.03
CA ASP A 242 -43.18 -30.29 4.29
C ASP A 242 -44.32 -31.04 5.00
N GLU A 243 -44.29 -31.15 6.34
CA GLU A 243 -45.36 -31.76 7.13
C GLU A 243 -46.67 -30.96 7.07
N ARG A 244 -46.59 -29.62 7.17
CA ARG A 244 -47.76 -28.75 7.00
C ARG A 244 -48.34 -28.84 5.59
N ALA A 245 -47.51 -28.85 4.56
CA ALA A 245 -47.97 -29.02 3.19
C ALA A 245 -48.64 -30.38 2.98
N ALA A 246 -48.09 -31.46 3.55
CA ALA A 246 -48.70 -32.78 3.51
C ALA A 246 -50.06 -32.80 4.24
N GLU A 247 -50.17 -32.17 5.40
CA GLU A 247 -51.43 -32.10 6.15
C GLU A 247 -52.47 -31.21 5.44
N GLU A 248 -52.06 -30.06 4.88
CA GLU A 248 -52.93 -29.22 4.05
C GLU A 248 -53.45 -29.99 2.82
N HIS A 249 -52.60 -30.78 2.16
CA HIS A 249 -53.02 -31.66 1.08
C HIS A 249 -54.01 -32.73 1.54
N ARG A 250 -53.81 -33.33 2.73
CA ARG A 250 -54.77 -34.30 3.30
C ARG A 250 -56.10 -33.66 3.64
N VAL A 251 -56.11 -32.52 4.31
CA VAL A 251 -57.33 -31.78 4.67
C VAL A 251 -58.08 -31.32 3.41
N ALA A 252 -57.35 -30.87 2.39
CA ALA A 252 -57.95 -30.52 1.10
C ALA A 252 -58.57 -31.74 0.39
N ALA A 253 -57.91 -32.90 0.44
CA ALA A 253 -58.44 -34.14 -0.11
C ALA A 253 -59.69 -34.62 0.65
N GLU A 254 -59.69 -34.57 1.98
CA GLU A 254 -60.86 -34.91 2.81
C GLU A 254 -62.03 -33.96 2.58
N LYS A 255 -61.78 -32.65 2.46
CA LYS A 255 -62.82 -31.66 2.11
C LYS A 255 -63.40 -31.91 0.72
N ALA A 256 -62.56 -32.18 -0.28
CA ALA A 256 -63.01 -32.51 -1.62
C ALA A 256 -63.84 -33.81 -1.65
N GLU A 257 -63.50 -34.79 -0.81
CA GLU A 257 -64.29 -36.02 -0.66
C GLU A 257 -65.63 -35.77 0.06
N ALA A 258 -65.64 -34.98 1.13
CA ALA A 258 -66.86 -34.57 1.83
C ALA A 258 -67.80 -33.78 0.91
N GLU A 259 -67.28 -32.86 0.09
CA GLU A 259 -68.06 -32.11 -0.90
C GLU A 259 -68.63 -33.03 -2.00
N ARG A 260 -67.89 -34.06 -2.44
CA ARG A 260 -68.41 -35.06 -3.37
C ARG A 260 -69.55 -35.88 -2.75
N ILE A 261 -69.41 -36.30 -1.50
CA ILE A 261 -70.46 -37.04 -0.77
C ILE A 261 -71.70 -36.16 -0.58
N GLU A 262 -71.52 -34.89 -0.21
CA GLU A 262 -72.64 -33.97 -0.02
C GLU A 262 -73.35 -33.64 -1.34
N ARG A 263 -72.59 -33.43 -2.42
CA ARG A 263 -73.18 -33.25 -3.77
C ARG A 263 -73.96 -34.49 -4.21
N ALA A 264 -73.45 -35.69 -3.94
CA ALA A 264 -74.16 -36.94 -4.22
C ALA A 264 -75.46 -37.08 -3.39
N LYS A 265 -75.46 -36.64 -2.12
CA LYS A 265 -76.68 -36.60 -1.30
C LYS A 265 -77.70 -35.59 -1.81
N GLN A 266 -77.27 -34.41 -2.25
CA GLN A 266 -78.15 -33.39 -2.81
C GLN A 266 -78.75 -33.82 -4.14
N GLU A 267 -77.97 -34.47 -5.01
CA GLU A 267 -78.48 -35.05 -6.26
C GLU A 267 -79.48 -36.18 -6.00
N ALA A 268 -79.22 -37.05 -5.02
CA ALA A 268 -80.17 -38.08 -4.60
C ALA A 268 -81.47 -37.50 -4.02
N ALA A 269 -81.38 -36.44 -3.20
CA ALA A 269 -82.54 -35.74 -2.65
C ALA A 269 -83.36 -35.03 -3.74
N ALA A 270 -82.70 -34.39 -4.71
CA ALA A 270 -83.36 -33.77 -5.86
C ALA A 270 -84.03 -34.81 -6.77
N ALA A 271 -83.44 -35.98 -6.95
CA ALA A 271 -84.05 -37.10 -7.69
C ALA A 271 -85.29 -37.65 -6.94
N ALA A 272 -85.22 -37.80 -5.61
CA ALA A 272 -86.36 -38.22 -4.79
C ALA A 272 -87.51 -37.20 -4.81
N GLU A 273 -87.22 -35.90 -4.83
CA GLU A 273 -88.25 -34.85 -4.94
C GLU A 273 -88.93 -34.84 -6.32
N ARG A 274 -88.17 -35.07 -7.40
CA ARG A 274 -88.74 -35.23 -8.75
C ARG A 274 -89.64 -36.45 -8.85
N ALA A 275 -89.22 -37.59 -8.29
CA ALA A 275 -90.05 -38.79 -8.24
C ALA A 275 -91.34 -38.59 -7.41
N ALA A 276 -91.26 -37.87 -6.28
CA ALA A 276 -92.44 -37.54 -5.47
C ALA A 276 -93.41 -36.57 -6.19
N LYS A 277 -92.89 -35.62 -6.99
CA LYS A 277 -93.71 -34.73 -7.83
C LYS A 277 -94.40 -35.45 -8.98
N GLU A 278 -93.72 -36.41 -9.62
CA GLU A 278 -94.33 -37.24 -10.68
C GLU A 278 -95.43 -38.17 -10.14
N GLU A 279 -95.22 -38.80 -8.98
CA GLU A 279 -96.26 -39.60 -8.31
C GLU A 279 -97.49 -38.78 -7.92
N ARG A 280 -97.28 -37.55 -7.43
CA ARG A 280 -98.36 -36.64 -7.07
C ARG A 280 -99.16 -36.18 -8.30
N ALA A 281 -98.47 -35.88 -9.40
CA ALA A 281 -99.11 -35.54 -10.68
C ALA A 281 -99.88 -36.73 -11.29
N LYS A 282 -99.46 -37.97 -11.01
CA LYS A 282 -100.16 -39.19 -11.45
C LYS A 282 -101.46 -39.40 -10.66
N ARG A 283 -101.43 -39.21 -9.33
CA ARG A 283 -102.64 -39.27 -8.48
C ARG A 283 -103.65 -38.15 -8.80
N ASP A 284 -103.17 -36.96 -9.12
CA ASP A 284 -104.05 -35.85 -9.52
C ASP A 284 -104.72 -36.11 -10.89
N ARG A 285 -104.05 -36.81 -11.82
CA ARG A 285 -104.67 -37.26 -13.09
C ARG A 285 -105.70 -38.36 -12.88
N GLU A 286 -105.42 -39.34 -12.03
CA GLU A 286 -106.37 -40.42 -11.70
C GLU A 286 -107.63 -39.89 -10.97
N HIS A 287 -107.45 -38.91 -10.07
CA HIS A 287 -108.57 -38.26 -9.38
C HIS A 287 -109.38 -37.34 -10.31
N ALA A 288 -108.74 -36.71 -11.32
CA ALA A 288 -109.42 -35.93 -12.35
C ALA A 288 -110.21 -36.81 -13.34
N GLU A 289 -109.70 -38.00 -13.69
CA GLU A 289 -110.40 -38.95 -14.57
C GLU A 289 -111.64 -39.58 -13.91
N GLN A 290 -111.60 -39.84 -12.61
CA GLN A 290 -112.79 -40.34 -11.88
C GLN A 290 -113.92 -39.30 -11.81
N ILE A 291 -113.59 -38.02 -11.59
CA ILE A 291 -114.58 -36.92 -11.61
C ILE A 291 -115.12 -36.68 -13.03
N ALA A 292 -114.28 -36.84 -14.07
CA ALA A 292 -114.70 -36.69 -15.46
C ALA A 292 -115.56 -37.86 -15.98
N ALA A 293 -115.41 -39.07 -15.43
CA ALA A 293 -116.23 -40.24 -15.77
C ALA A 293 -117.63 -40.18 -15.13
N GLU A 294 -117.75 -39.63 -13.93
CA GLU A 294 -119.03 -39.41 -13.24
C GLU A 294 -119.82 -38.26 -13.88
N ARG A 295 -119.17 -37.15 -14.25
CA ARG A 295 -119.79 -36.06 -15.00
C ARG A 295 -120.26 -36.45 -16.41
N ARG A 296 -119.51 -37.31 -17.12
CA ARG A 296 -119.94 -37.80 -18.45
C ARG A 296 -121.21 -38.65 -18.40
N ARG A 297 -121.44 -39.42 -17.33
CA ARG A 297 -122.68 -40.20 -17.16
C ARG A 297 -123.89 -39.34 -16.81
N ALA A 298 -123.68 -38.22 -16.10
CA ALA A 298 -124.73 -37.24 -15.83
C ALA A 298 -125.07 -36.38 -17.06
N GLU A 299 -124.07 -35.91 -17.80
CA GLU A 299 -124.25 -35.08 -19.02
C GLU A 299 -124.88 -35.86 -20.19
N GLU A 300 -124.69 -37.18 -20.31
CA GLU A 300 -125.26 -37.97 -21.41
C GLU A 300 -126.76 -38.28 -21.21
N ALA A 301 -127.21 -38.38 -19.95
CA ALA A 301 -128.63 -38.48 -19.60
C ALA A 301 -129.36 -37.13 -19.74
N GLU A 302 -128.68 -36.02 -19.43
CA GLU A 302 -129.22 -34.67 -19.58
C GLU A 302 -129.23 -34.20 -21.05
N ARG A 303 -128.20 -34.55 -21.85
CA ARG A 303 -128.17 -34.29 -23.30
C ARG A 303 -129.26 -35.01 -24.09
N LYS A 304 -129.67 -36.23 -23.70
CA LYS A 304 -130.79 -36.93 -24.35
C LYS A 304 -132.15 -36.28 -24.03
N ALA A 305 -132.34 -35.77 -22.81
CA ALA A 305 -133.56 -35.05 -22.44
C ALA A 305 -133.61 -33.62 -23.00
N GLN A 306 -132.45 -32.97 -23.19
CA GLN A 306 -132.34 -31.62 -23.70
C GLN A 306 -132.39 -31.56 -25.24
N ALA A 307 -131.83 -32.55 -25.96
CA ALA A 307 -131.91 -32.62 -27.42
C ALA A 307 -133.34 -32.82 -27.96
N GLU A 308 -134.21 -33.48 -27.19
CA GLU A 308 -135.62 -33.69 -27.58
C GLU A 308 -136.50 -32.47 -27.27
N ARG A 309 -136.12 -31.65 -26.26
CA ARG A 309 -136.78 -30.37 -25.94
C ARG A 309 -136.31 -29.22 -26.85
N ASP A 310 -135.04 -29.21 -27.24
CA ASP A 310 -134.47 -28.18 -28.12
C ASP A 310 -134.90 -28.36 -29.58
N HIS A 311 -135.21 -29.58 -30.04
CA HIS A 311 -135.77 -29.80 -31.39
C HIS A 311 -137.22 -29.28 -31.53
N ILE A 312 -138.02 -29.31 -30.46
CA ILE A 312 -139.40 -28.78 -30.44
C ILE A 312 -139.39 -27.25 -30.23
N ALA A 313 -138.52 -26.73 -29.36
CA ALA A 313 -138.41 -25.29 -29.10
C ALA A 313 -137.77 -24.51 -30.27
N ALA A 314 -136.84 -25.10 -31.03
CA ALA A 314 -136.23 -24.44 -32.19
C ALA A 314 -137.17 -24.32 -33.40
N GLU A 315 -138.18 -25.20 -33.53
CA GLU A 315 -139.17 -25.13 -34.61
C GLU A 315 -140.26 -24.07 -34.32
N GLU A 316 -140.70 -23.93 -33.06
CA GLU A 316 -141.66 -22.88 -32.64
C GLU A 316 -141.02 -21.48 -32.58
N ALA A 317 -139.76 -21.37 -32.15
CA ALA A 317 -139.04 -20.09 -32.11
C ALA A 317 -138.79 -19.50 -33.52
N LYS A 318 -138.60 -20.34 -34.54
CA LYS A 318 -138.52 -19.90 -35.95
C LYS A 318 -139.86 -19.38 -36.48
N ARG A 319 -140.99 -20.02 -36.16
CA ARG A 319 -142.33 -19.54 -36.58
C ARG A 319 -142.73 -18.23 -35.88
N GLN A 320 -142.38 -18.04 -34.60
CA GLN A 320 -142.70 -16.81 -33.86
C GLN A 320 -141.82 -15.62 -34.25
N ALA A 321 -140.55 -15.83 -34.62
CA ALA A 321 -139.68 -14.76 -35.12
C ALA A 321 -140.08 -14.25 -36.51
N GLU A 322 -140.64 -15.12 -37.37
CA GLU A 322 -141.12 -14.74 -38.71
C GLU A 322 -142.49 -14.03 -38.65
N ALA A 323 -143.38 -14.44 -37.74
CA ALA A 323 -144.67 -13.76 -37.50
C ALA A 323 -144.52 -12.34 -36.90
N LYS A 324 -143.51 -12.12 -36.05
CA LYS A 324 -143.24 -10.80 -35.45
C LYS A 324 -142.65 -9.80 -36.46
N ARG A 325 -141.81 -10.27 -37.40
CA ARG A 325 -141.26 -9.43 -38.49
C ARG A 325 -142.32 -8.91 -39.45
N LEU A 326 -143.39 -9.67 -39.72
CA LEU A 326 -144.46 -9.28 -40.64
C LEU A 326 -145.44 -8.27 -40.01
N ALA A 327 -145.62 -8.30 -38.69
CA ALA A 327 -146.48 -7.36 -37.96
C ALA A 327 -145.82 -5.97 -37.79
N ASP A 328 -144.52 -5.92 -37.52
CA ASP A 328 -143.79 -4.67 -37.32
C ASP A 328 -143.58 -3.88 -38.63
N GLU A 329 -143.58 -4.54 -39.79
CA GLU A 329 -143.48 -3.89 -41.12
C GLU A 329 -144.82 -3.26 -41.58
N GLN A 330 -145.96 -3.80 -41.14
CA GLN A 330 -147.30 -3.28 -41.49
C GLN A 330 -147.66 -2.02 -40.69
N ALA A 331 -147.27 -1.94 -39.41
CA ALA A 331 -147.53 -0.79 -38.55
C ALA A 331 -146.82 0.51 -39.01
N ALA A 332 -145.64 0.39 -39.63
CA ALA A 332 -144.91 1.54 -40.17
C ALA A 332 -145.56 2.16 -41.42
N ARG A 333 -146.32 1.37 -42.19
CA ARG A 333 -146.99 1.83 -43.43
C ARG A 333 -148.30 2.58 -43.17
N ASP A 334 -148.99 2.27 -42.08
CA ASP A 334 -150.27 2.90 -41.74
C ASP A 334 -150.09 4.31 -41.11
N ALA A 335 -149.01 4.53 -40.35
CA ALA A 335 -148.71 5.84 -39.76
C ALA A 335 -148.34 6.93 -40.80
N ASP A 336 -147.63 6.58 -41.88
CA ASP A 336 -147.29 7.52 -42.96
C ASP A 336 -148.54 7.94 -43.77
N ARG A 337 -149.53 7.05 -43.90
CA ARG A 337 -150.78 7.36 -44.62
C ARG A 337 -151.64 8.38 -43.87
N GLU A 338 -151.72 8.28 -42.54
CA GLU A 338 -152.48 9.23 -41.72
C GLU A 338 -151.85 10.63 -41.73
N HIS A 339 -150.52 10.72 -41.62
CA HIS A 339 -149.80 12.00 -41.67
C HIS A 339 -150.05 12.75 -42.98
N ARG A 340 -150.01 12.04 -44.12
CA ARG A 340 -150.26 12.64 -45.44
C ARG A 340 -151.70 13.13 -45.60
N GLY A 341 -152.66 12.38 -45.05
CA GLY A 341 -154.08 12.75 -45.07
C GLY A 341 -154.37 14.05 -44.31
N LEU A 342 -153.73 14.25 -43.16
CA LEU A 342 -153.89 15.47 -42.35
C LEU A 342 -153.38 16.72 -43.08
N VAL A 343 -152.19 16.64 -43.67
CA VAL A 343 -151.58 17.77 -44.40
C VAL A 343 -152.42 18.15 -45.63
N MET A 344 -152.93 17.17 -46.39
CA MET A 344 -153.81 17.44 -47.53
C MET A 344 -155.14 18.08 -47.11
N SER A 345 -155.75 17.62 -46.02
CA SER A 345 -156.97 18.20 -45.46
C SER A 345 -156.76 19.63 -44.99
N ALA A 346 -155.62 19.93 -44.36
CA ALA A 346 -155.26 21.28 -43.93
C ALA A 346 -155.05 22.23 -45.12
N ALA A 347 -154.34 21.78 -46.17
CA ALA A 347 -154.17 22.56 -47.40
C ALA A 347 -155.52 22.84 -48.09
N LYS A 348 -156.42 21.84 -48.14
CA LYS A 348 -157.77 21.99 -48.68
C LYS A 348 -158.55 23.06 -47.91
N ALA A 349 -158.55 22.98 -46.58
CA ALA A 349 -159.24 23.95 -45.72
C ALA A 349 -158.69 25.37 -45.91
N ALA A 350 -157.37 25.53 -46.03
CA ALA A 350 -156.74 26.82 -46.28
C ALA A 350 -157.17 27.44 -47.63
N ILE A 351 -157.27 26.63 -48.69
CA ILE A 351 -157.75 27.08 -50.01
C ILE A 351 -159.24 27.47 -49.96
N MET A 352 -160.05 26.74 -49.19
CA MET A 352 -161.48 27.07 -49.01
C MET A 352 -161.69 28.44 -48.35
N THR A 353 -160.78 28.90 -47.48
CA THR A 353 -160.84 30.25 -46.87
C THR A 353 -160.79 31.40 -47.87
N CYS A 354 -160.32 31.17 -49.10
CA CYS A 354 -160.27 32.18 -50.16
C CYS A 354 -161.57 32.27 -51.00
N GLY A 355 -162.66 31.62 -50.57
CA GLY A 355 -163.97 31.66 -51.25
C GLY A 355 -164.16 30.60 -52.33
N VAL A 356 -163.33 29.55 -52.35
CA VAL A 356 -163.43 28.41 -53.27
C VAL A 356 -164.26 27.29 -52.64
N ASP A 357 -165.15 26.64 -53.41
CA ASP A 357 -165.93 25.50 -52.94
C ASP A 357 -165.06 24.26 -52.69
N GLU A 358 -165.55 23.33 -51.86
CA GLU A 358 -164.78 22.18 -51.38
C GLU A 358 -164.32 21.25 -52.50
N ASP A 359 -165.13 21.06 -53.54
CA ASP A 359 -164.85 20.09 -54.60
C ASP A 359 -163.79 20.65 -55.57
N ALA A 360 -163.83 21.95 -55.82
CA ALA A 360 -162.75 22.67 -56.50
C ALA A 360 -161.45 22.71 -55.66
N ALA A 361 -161.53 23.01 -54.35
CA ALA A 361 -160.37 23.03 -53.46
C ALA A 361 -159.68 21.65 -53.38
N LYS A 362 -160.45 20.56 -53.33
CA LYS A 362 -159.94 19.19 -53.37
C LYS A 362 -159.22 18.88 -54.68
N LYS A 363 -159.78 19.29 -55.83
CA LYS A 363 -159.11 19.14 -57.14
C LYS A 363 -157.80 19.91 -57.20
N ILE A 364 -157.74 21.12 -56.64
CA ILE A 364 -156.52 21.94 -56.58
C ILE A 364 -155.44 21.26 -55.71
N VAL A 365 -155.79 20.77 -54.51
CA VAL A 365 -154.83 20.04 -53.64
C VAL A 365 -154.34 18.76 -54.31
N LEU A 366 -155.20 18.07 -55.07
CA LEU A 366 -154.82 16.88 -55.85
C LEU A 366 -153.88 17.22 -57.02
N LEU A 367 -154.14 18.31 -57.75
CA LEU A 367 -153.27 18.79 -58.83
C LEU A 367 -151.88 19.23 -58.31
N ILE A 368 -151.83 19.85 -57.12
CA ILE A 368 -150.55 20.22 -56.48
C ILE A 368 -149.80 18.96 -56.00
N ARG A 369 -150.52 17.95 -55.47
CA ARG A 369 -149.90 16.68 -55.08
C ARG A 369 -149.36 15.90 -56.29
N SER A 370 -150.09 15.89 -57.41
CA SER A 370 -149.65 15.19 -58.64
C SER A 370 -148.55 15.95 -59.40
N GLY A 371 -148.22 17.18 -59.00
CA GLY A 371 -147.18 17.99 -59.62
C GLY A 371 -147.60 18.63 -60.95
N GLU A 372 -148.92 18.65 -61.24
CA GLU A 372 -149.48 19.24 -62.46
C GLU A 372 -149.59 20.77 -62.40
N VAL A 373 -149.46 21.38 -61.21
CA VAL A 373 -149.32 22.82 -61.03
C VAL A 373 -147.82 23.16 -61.00
N PRO A 374 -147.25 23.75 -62.07
CA PRO A 374 -145.81 24.02 -62.13
C PRO A 374 -145.38 24.97 -61.01
N ASN A 375 -144.22 24.69 -60.40
CA ASN A 375 -143.59 25.49 -59.34
C ASN A 375 -144.31 25.53 -57.96
N VAL A 376 -145.26 24.63 -57.68
CA VAL A 376 -145.88 24.48 -56.34
C VAL A 376 -145.85 23.01 -55.90
N THR A 377 -145.50 22.72 -54.64
CA THR A 377 -145.42 21.34 -54.08
C THR A 377 -145.98 21.25 -52.65
N LEU A 378 -146.59 20.11 -52.30
CA LEU A 378 -146.99 19.77 -50.92
C LEU A 378 -145.88 18.95 -50.24
N ARG A 379 -145.43 19.40 -49.06
CA ARG A 379 -144.51 18.64 -48.20
C ARG A 379 -145.31 17.95 -47.11
N PHE A 380 -145.08 16.64 -46.94
CA PHE A 380 -145.73 15.79 -45.95
C PHE A 380 -144.86 15.61 -44.72
#